data_AF-A0A929T5A6-F1
#
_entry.id   AF-A0A929T5A6-F1
#
_cell.length_a   1.000
_cell.length_b   1.000
_cell.length_c   1.000
_cell.angle_alpha   90.00
_cell.angle_beta   90.00
_cell.angle_gamma   90.00
#
_symmetry.space_group_name_H-M   'P 1'
#
loop_
_entity.id
_entity.type
_entity.pdbx_description
1 polymer ?
#
loop_
_entity_poly.entity_id
_entity_poly.type
_entity_poly.pdbx_seq_one_letter_code
_entity_poly.pdbx_strand_id
1 'polypeptide(L)'
;MDKEIFYILDNLHTKNVDDILLSPFVITFDEMYRMASSFNSFFLNSNMSSYYEFSMESNEVCSLKDVVVVLEKLLSYGEKNYVYPEEYTLHKIKKLQKNELRIAIEQMYIKGNSRNVFYTLFNHMLTNNGVECNRIIEKEGELREKWDNIRDMILRYSYNSVQSEEQLILDEIRNAKKLEMKFRKIAREILSINNWKDNRRVKEYCIINNNNCTIIEKKNAFRVNLTSDYIYDLWNISNDGIQIYPCEKISGLSVFVKTRFDRNEQFHAGVIVNDKEGNRFLFGVFEYTKIILCCPSLADNYEIKSYDIANDDAVGLEVNVLKNDMVSFKVANKAQLFSHEIRIDSGVESIGLFARTWGRVDGVVYFTDIKKIDSL
;
A
#
# COMPACT_ATOMS: atom_id res chain seq x y z
N MET A 1 4.69 -0.47 4.99
CA MET A 1 4.14 -0.02 3.69
C MET A 1 2.88 0.70 4.08
N ASP A 2 2.92 2.02 4.07
CA ASP A 2 1.72 2.83 4.26
C ASP A 2 0.68 2.34 3.24
N LYS A 3 -0.54 2.03 3.69
CA LYS A 3 -1.67 2.01 2.75
C LYS A 3 -1.83 3.48 2.37
N GLU A 4 -1.28 3.88 1.23
CA GLU A 4 -1.53 5.21 0.68
C GLU A 4 -3.04 5.36 0.53
N ILE A 5 -3.64 6.21 1.36
CA ILE A 5 -5.05 6.55 1.26
C ILE A 5 -5.13 7.70 0.28
N PHE A 6 -5.85 7.51 -0.82
CA PHE A 6 -6.05 8.54 -1.82
C PHE A 6 -7.37 9.23 -1.56
N TYR A 7 -7.36 10.56 -1.53
CA TYR A 7 -8.56 11.35 -1.61
C TYR A 7 -8.92 11.50 -3.09
N ILE A 8 -9.95 10.80 -3.53
CA ILE A 8 -10.54 11.08 -4.83
C ILE A 8 -11.57 12.19 -4.60
N LEU A 9 -11.46 13.29 -5.34
CA LEU A 9 -12.51 14.29 -5.43
C LEU A 9 -13.43 13.86 -6.58
N ASP A 10 -14.63 13.38 -6.27
CA ASP A 10 -15.67 13.16 -7.28
C ASP A 10 -16.64 14.34 -7.27
N ASN A 11 -17.01 14.78 -8.46
CA ASN A 11 -18.04 15.79 -8.64
C ASN A 11 -19.39 15.07 -8.64
N LEU A 12 -19.96 14.86 -7.45
CA LEU A 12 -21.34 14.41 -7.34
C LEU A 12 -22.28 15.54 -7.80
N HIS A 13 -22.70 15.49 -9.06
CA HIS A 13 -23.79 16.32 -9.56
C HIS A 13 -25.10 15.86 -8.92
N THR A 14 -25.56 16.55 -7.89
CA THR A 14 -26.94 16.41 -7.43
C THR A 14 -27.88 17.11 -8.40
N LYS A 15 -29.14 16.67 -8.49
CA LYS A 15 -30.15 17.17 -9.47
C LYS A 15 -30.50 18.67 -9.33
N ASN A 16 -29.94 19.37 -8.34
CA ASN A 16 -30.03 20.81 -8.21
C ASN A 16 -28.71 21.42 -8.69
N VAL A 17 -28.80 22.25 -9.74
CA VAL A 17 -27.69 22.60 -10.64
C VAL A 17 -26.58 23.46 -10.00
N ASP A 18 -26.70 23.89 -8.75
CA ASP A 18 -25.79 24.90 -8.18
C ASP A 18 -24.98 24.48 -6.94
N ASP A 19 -25.14 23.25 -6.41
CA ASP A 19 -24.34 22.79 -5.26
C ASP A 19 -23.46 21.58 -5.62
N ILE A 20 -22.18 21.85 -5.92
CA ILE A 20 -21.13 20.81 -5.99
C ILE A 20 -20.74 20.46 -4.56
N LEU A 21 -21.27 19.34 -4.06
CA LEU A 21 -20.84 18.79 -2.77
C LEU A 21 -19.57 17.97 -3.00
N LEU A 22 -18.41 18.58 -2.76
CA LEU A 22 -17.13 17.86 -2.70
C LEU A 22 -17.10 17.03 -1.42
N SER A 23 -17.53 15.77 -1.51
CA SER A 23 -17.43 14.83 -0.40
C SER A 23 -16.16 13.98 -0.61
N PRO A 24 -15.17 14.02 0.29
CA PRO A 24 -13.99 13.16 0.19
C PRO A 24 -14.38 11.71 0.50
N PHE A 25 -14.31 10.82 -0.48
CA PHE A 25 -14.28 9.37 -0.22
C PHE A 25 -12.83 8.95 0.00
N VAL A 26 -12.64 8.19 1.08
CA VAL A 26 -11.37 7.64 1.51
C VAL A 26 -11.27 6.25 0.88
N ILE A 27 -10.32 6.06 -0.04
CA ILE A 27 -10.04 4.74 -0.60
C ILE A 27 -8.62 4.33 -0.23
N THR A 28 -8.44 3.11 0.26
CA THR A 28 -7.10 2.59 0.58
C THR A 28 -6.34 2.23 -0.70
N PHE A 29 -5.00 2.25 -0.69
CA PHE A 29 -4.19 1.82 -1.85
C PHE A 29 -4.59 0.42 -2.33
N ASP A 30 -4.90 -0.49 -1.41
CA ASP A 30 -5.29 -1.86 -1.76
C ASP A 30 -6.66 -1.89 -2.47
N GLU A 31 -7.61 -1.05 -2.04
CA GLU A 31 -8.89 -0.88 -2.73
C GLU A 31 -8.74 -0.14 -4.05
N MET A 32 -7.88 0.88 -4.13
CA MET A 32 -7.57 1.58 -5.37
C MET A 32 -6.86 0.65 -6.35
N TYR A 33 -5.92 -0.18 -5.88
CA TYR A 33 -5.24 -1.20 -6.66
C TYR A 33 -6.21 -2.30 -7.06
N ARG A 34 -7.09 -2.78 -6.18
CA ARG A 34 -8.15 -3.75 -6.51
C ARG A 34 -9.18 -3.16 -7.45
N MET A 35 -9.52 -1.88 -7.34
CA MET A 35 -10.40 -1.18 -8.27
C MET A 35 -9.73 -0.99 -9.61
N ALA A 36 -8.45 -0.61 -9.66
CA ALA A 36 -7.67 -0.52 -10.88
C ALA A 36 -7.47 -1.89 -11.51
N SER A 37 -7.19 -2.92 -10.72
CA SER A 37 -7.02 -4.32 -11.13
C SER A 37 -8.35 -4.94 -11.58
N SER A 38 -9.46 -4.61 -10.91
CA SER A 38 -10.81 -5.03 -11.28
C SER A 38 -11.32 -4.27 -12.51
N PHE A 39 -11.02 -2.97 -12.59
CA PHE A 39 -11.26 -2.17 -13.79
C PHE A 39 -10.45 -2.72 -14.96
N ASN A 40 -9.18 -3.05 -14.73
CA ASN A 40 -8.33 -3.71 -15.71
C ASN A 40 -8.90 -5.07 -16.10
N SER A 41 -9.34 -5.91 -15.17
CA SER A 41 -9.87 -7.25 -15.49
C SER A 41 -11.26 -7.23 -16.15
N PHE A 42 -12.11 -6.23 -15.87
CA PHE A 42 -13.44 -6.08 -16.47
C PHE A 42 -13.43 -5.30 -17.79
N PHE A 43 -12.58 -4.29 -17.95
CA PHE A 43 -12.52 -3.45 -19.14
C PHE A 43 -11.40 -3.86 -20.12
N LEU A 44 -10.36 -4.56 -19.65
CA LEU A 44 -9.40 -5.23 -20.52
C LEU A 44 -9.85 -6.68 -20.68
N ASN A 45 -10.47 -7.00 -21.81
CA ASN A 45 -10.64 -8.39 -22.23
C ASN A 45 -9.31 -9.13 -22.07
N SER A 46 -9.37 -10.40 -21.65
CA SER A 46 -8.30 -11.37 -21.37
C SER A 46 -7.21 -11.57 -22.44
N ASN A 47 -7.22 -10.79 -23.53
CA ASN A 47 -6.25 -10.82 -24.62
C ASN A 47 -5.41 -9.53 -24.75
N MET A 48 -5.55 -8.55 -23.84
CA MET A 48 -4.81 -7.29 -23.93
C MET A 48 -4.22 -6.94 -22.56
N SER A 49 -3.03 -7.49 -22.28
CA SER A 49 -2.25 -7.12 -21.10
C SER A 49 -1.96 -5.62 -21.08
N SER A 50 -2.15 -5.01 -19.91
CA SER A 50 -1.78 -3.62 -19.66
C SER A 50 -0.28 -3.43 -19.94
N TYR A 51 0.07 -2.27 -20.49
CA TYR A 51 1.43 -1.78 -20.56
C TYR A 51 2.00 -1.67 -19.13
N TYR A 52 3.10 -2.38 -18.85
CA TYR A 52 3.84 -2.38 -17.56
C TYR A 52 3.18 -3.05 -16.34
N GLU A 53 2.31 -4.04 -16.51
CA GLU A 53 1.81 -4.83 -15.37
C GLU A 53 2.74 -6.02 -15.07
N PHE A 54 3.48 -5.93 -13.96
CA PHE A 54 4.38 -6.98 -13.47
C PHE A 54 4.16 -7.16 -11.99
N SER A 55 3.88 -8.39 -11.57
CA SER A 55 3.93 -8.81 -10.18
C SER A 55 5.08 -9.80 -10.00
N MET A 56 5.78 -9.68 -8.87
CA MET A 56 6.72 -10.71 -8.41
C MET A 56 6.34 -11.03 -6.97
N GLU A 57 5.99 -12.28 -6.70
CA GLU A 57 5.84 -12.76 -5.33
C GLU A 57 7.24 -12.86 -4.72
N SER A 58 7.49 -12.13 -3.63
CA SER A 58 8.75 -12.19 -2.89
C SER A 58 8.49 -12.16 -1.39
N ASN A 59 9.05 -13.14 -0.69
CA ASN A 59 9.09 -13.16 0.77
C ASN A 59 10.22 -12.27 1.33
N GLU A 60 11.11 -11.76 0.47
CA GLU A 60 12.19 -10.82 0.81
C GLU A 60 11.78 -9.38 0.47
N VAL A 61 12.36 -8.40 1.19
CA VAL A 61 12.20 -6.99 0.81
C VAL A 61 12.78 -6.80 -0.59
N CYS A 62 11.93 -6.42 -1.55
CA CYS A 62 12.35 -6.05 -2.89
C CYS A 62 13.40 -4.94 -2.79
N SER A 63 14.65 -5.25 -3.16
CA SER A 63 15.70 -4.25 -3.15
C SER A 63 15.53 -3.32 -4.35
N LEU A 64 16.09 -2.12 -4.27
CA LEU A 64 16.12 -1.20 -5.41
C LEU A 64 16.78 -1.85 -6.64
N LYS A 65 17.76 -2.73 -6.41
CA LYS A 65 18.40 -3.51 -7.48
C LYS A 65 17.46 -4.48 -8.17
N ASP A 66 16.54 -5.12 -7.44
CA ASP A 66 15.53 -6.01 -8.03
C ASP A 66 14.53 -5.23 -8.89
N VAL A 67 14.08 -4.06 -8.39
CA VAL A 67 13.25 -3.13 -9.16
C VAL A 67 13.96 -2.71 -10.46
N VAL A 68 15.25 -2.39 -10.38
CA VAL A 68 16.06 -2.02 -11.55
C VAL A 68 16.14 -3.17 -12.55
N VAL A 69 16.37 -4.41 -12.10
CA VAL A 69 16.42 -5.58 -13.00
C VAL A 69 15.09 -5.76 -13.74
N VAL A 70 13.96 -5.59 -13.06
CA VAL A 70 12.64 -5.64 -13.70
C VAL A 70 12.48 -4.51 -14.71
N LEU A 71 12.88 -3.28 -14.35
CA LEU A 71 12.83 -2.12 -15.25
C LEU A 71 13.73 -2.27 -16.47
N GLU A 72 14.94 -2.80 -16.31
CA GLU A 72 15.86 -3.07 -17.43
C GLU A 72 15.25 -4.08 -18.40
N LYS A 73 14.68 -5.17 -17.87
CA LYS A 73 13.98 -6.17 -18.67
C LYS A 73 12.80 -5.54 -19.41
N LEU A 74 12.00 -4.75 -18.70
CA LEU A 74 10.88 -4.01 -19.25
C LEU A 74 11.25 -3.07 -20.38
N LEU A 75 12.34 -2.33 -20.25
CA LEU A 75 12.81 -1.39 -21.25
C LEU A 75 13.55 -2.08 -22.41
N SER A 76 13.92 -3.37 -22.24
CA SER A 76 14.66 -4.14 -23.24
C SER A 76 13.79 -4.76 -24.33
N TYR A 77 12.48 -4.86 -24.11
CA TYR A 77 11.57 -5.41 -25.10
C TYR A 77 11.57 -4.59 -26.40
N GLY A 78 11.45 -5.27 -27.53
CA GLY A 78 11.33 -4.63 -28.85
C GLY A 78 9.92 -4.06 -29.08
N GLU A 79 9.78 -3.18 -30.07
CA GLU A 79 8.51 -2.49 -30.41
C GLU A 79 7.31 -3.43 -30.52
N LYS A 80 7.51 -4.62 -31.13
CA LYS A 80 6.45 -5.62 -31.36
C LYS A 80 5.85 -6.21 -30.08
N ASN A 81 6.53 -6.06 -28.94
CA ASN A 81 6.05 -6.56 -27.65
C ASN A 81 5.17 -5.54 -26.93
N TYR A 82 4.96 -4.35 -27.51
CA TYR A 82 4.13 -3.31 -26.93
C TYR A 82 2.92 -3.05 -27.80
N VAL A 83 1.76 -2.95 -27.14
CA VAL A 83 0.52 -2.51 -27.77
C VAL A 83 0.34 -1.04 -27.46
N TYR A 84 0.31 -0.21 -28.51
CA TYR A 84 0.07 1.22 -28.38
C TYR A 84 -1.44 1.48 -28.46
N PRO A 85 -2.07 1.99 -27.38
CA PRO A 85 -3.52 2.15 -27.35
C PRO A 85 -4.01 3.13 -28.42
N GLU A 86 -3.22 4.13 -28.78
CA GLU A 86 -3.52 5.07 -29.86
C GLU A 86 -3.65 4.37 -31.23
N GLU A 87 -2.67 3.53 -31.58
CA GLU A 87 -2.66 2.78 -32.83
C GLU A 87 -3.79 1.75 -32.88
N TYR A 88 -4.02 1.06 -31.77
CA TYR A 88 -5.10 0.10 -31.65
C TYR A 88 -6.48 0.74 -31.78
N THR A 89 -6.69 1.87 -31.10
CA THR A 89 -7.96 2.61 -31.17
C THR A 89 -8.17 3.15 -32.58
N LEU A 90 -7.16 3.77 -33.19
CA LEU A 90 -7.25 4.30 -34.56
C LEU A 90 -7.73 3.25 -35.58
N HIS A 91 -7.16 2.04 -35.54
CA HIS A 91 -7.55 0.94 -36.43
C HIS A 91 -8.98 0.42 -36.20
N LYS A 92 -9.57 0.70 -35.04
CA LYS A 92 -10.91 0.26 -34.67
C LYS A 92 -11.99 1.30 -34.92
N ILE A 93 -11.67 2.59 -34.99
CA ILE A 93 -12.65 3.69 -35.10
C ILE A 93 -13.68 3.44 -36.21
N LYS A 94 -13.25 2.95 -37.38
CA LYS A 94 -14.13 2.67 -38.53
C LYS A 94 -15.08 1.48 -38.36
N LYS A 95 -14.85 0.64 -37.37
CA LYS A 95 -15.53 -0.66 -37.19
C LYS A 95 -16.46 -0.70 -35.97
N LEU A 96 -16.39 0.31 -35.11
CA LEU A 96 -17.11 0.34 -33.85
C LEU A 96 -18.40 1.15 -33.96
N GLN A 97 -19.44 0.70 -33.26
CA GLN A 97 -20.64 1.52 -33.07
C GLN A 97 -20.34 2.70 -32.13
N LYS A 98 -21.19 3.75 -32.13
CA LYS A 98 -20.96 5.00 -31.39
C LYS A 98 -20.67 4.79 -29.89
N ASN A 99 -21.38 3.88 -29.23
CA ASN A 99 -21.17 3.57 -27.81
C ASN A 99 -19.83 2.82 -27.58
N GLU A 100 -19.49 1.89 -28.47
CA GLU A 100 -18.24 1.13 -28.39
C GLU A 100 -17.01 2.01 -28.71
N LEU A 101 -17.17 2.97 -29.63
CA LEU A 101 -16.17 3.98 -29.96
C LEU A 101 -15.85 4.87 -28.76
N ARG A 102 -16.89 5.33 -28.04
CA ARG A 102 -16.72 6.11 -26.80
C ARG A 102 -15.89 5.34 -25.78
N ILE A 103 -16.25 4.07 -25.53
CA ILE A 103 -15.52 3.20 -24.58
C ILE A 103 -14.06 3.02 -25.04
N ALA A 104 -13.81 2.80 -26.33
CA ALA A 104 -12.46 2.65 -26.87
C ALA A 104 -11.60 3.92 -26.71
N ILE A 105 -12.20 5.10 -26.86
CA ILE A 105 -11.54 6.40 -26.62
C ILE A 105 -11.24 6.56 -25.12
N GLU A 106 -12.20 6.32 -24.24
CA GLU A 106 -11.99 6.39 -22.77
C GLU A 106 -10.85 5.44 -22.34
N GLN A 107 -10.84 4.21 -22.85
CA GLN A 107 -9.76 3.24 -22.59
C GLN A 107 -8.39 3.71 -23.11
N MET A 108 -8.33 4.37 -24.27
CA MET A 108 -7.09 4.94 -24.79
C MET A 108 -6.53 6.01 -23.85
N TYR A 109 -7.38 6.89 -23.32
CA TYR A 109 -6.97 7.92 -22.37
C TYR A 109 -6.45 7.32 -21.06
N ILE A 110 -7.18 6.36 -20.49
CA ILE A 110 -6.78 5.69 -19.24
C ILE A 110 -5.41 5.01 -19.40
N LYS A 111 -5.22 4.24 -20.49
CA LYS A 111 -3.94 3.56 -20.77
C LYS A 111 -2.79 4.54 -21.01
N GLY A 112 -3.06 5.65 -21.70
CA GLY A 112 -2.08 6.72 -21.87
C GLY A 112 -1.66 7.36 -20.55
N ASN A 113 -2.58 7.46 -19.59
CA ASN A 113 -2.27 7.99 -18.25
C ASN A 113 -1.37 7.05 -17.44
N SER A 114 -1.50 5.72 -17.58
CA SER A 114 -0.59 4.77 -16.94
C SER A 114 0.87 4.93 -17.41
N ARG A 115 1.07 5.20 -18.71
CA ARG A 115 2.40 5.52 -19.27
C ARG A 115 2.98 6.81 -18.66
N ASN A 116 2.14 7.82 -18.44
CA ASN A 116 2.52 9.06 -17.76
C ASN A 116 2.91 8.82 -16.30
N VAL A 117 2.16 8.01 -15.56
CA VAL A 117 2.51 7.63 -14.18
C VAL A 117 3.85 6.90 -14.14
N PHE A 118 4.09 5.98 -15.07
CA PHE A 118 5.37 5.28 -15.19
C PHE A 118 6.55 6.25 -15.34
N TYR A 119 6.47 7.23 -16.26
CA TYR A 119 7.56 8.19 -16.44
C TYR A 119 7.83 9.03 -15.19
N THR A 120 6.77 9.48 -14.50
CA THR A 120 6.91 10.22 -13.23
C THR A 120 7.59 9.37 -12.16
N LEU A 121 7.12 8.14 -11.94
CA LEU A 121 7.68 7.23 -10.94
C LEU A 121 9.13 6.88 -11.26
N PHE A 122 9.44 6.65 -12.54
CA PHE A 122 10.79 6.37 -13.00
C PHE A 122 11.74 7.54 -12.68
N ASN A 123 11.34 8.78 -13.00
CA ASN A 123 12.17 9.96 -12.76
C ASN A 123 12.32 10.30 -11.27
N HIS A 124 11.27 10.13 -10.47
CA HIS A 124 11.37 10.24 -9.01
C HIS A 124 12.36 9.21 -8.45
N MET A 125 12.28 7.96 -8.93
CA MET A 125 13.18 6.89 -8.49
C MET A 125 14.64 7.20 -8.84
N LEU A 126 14.93 7.71 -10.05
CA LEU A 126 16.28 8.12 -10.41
C LEU A 126 16.78 9.33 -9.57
N THR A 127 15.95 10.36 -9.43
CA THR A 127 16.30 11.62 -8.72
C THR A 127 16.55 11.36 -7.23
N ASN A 128 15.69 10.58 -6.57
CA ASN A 128 15.82 10.21 -5.16
C ASN A 128 17.09 9.39 -4.88
N ASN A 129 17.68 8.80 -5.91
CA ASN A 129 18.93 8.05 -5.82
C ASN A 129 20.14 8.83 -6.34
N GLY A 130 20.01 10.15 -6.55
CA GLY A 130 21.11 11.03 -6.92
C GLY A 130 21.62 10.84 -8.35
N VAL A 131 20.81 10.24 -9.23
CA VAL A 131 21.15 10.04 -10.64
C VAL A 131 20.83 11.31 -11.43
N GLU A 132 21.73 11.74 -12.31
CA GLU A 132 21.49 12.88 -13.18
C GLU A 132 20.44 12.55 -14.26
N CYS A 133 19.30 13.23 -14.24
CA CYS A 133 18.11 12.85 -15.02
C CYS A 133 17.73 13.81 -16.16
N ASN A 134 18.47 14.92 -16.35
CA ASN A 134 18.06 16.01 -17.25
C ASN A 134 17.69 15.53 -18.66
N ARG A 135 18.52 14.65 -19.23
CA ARG A 135 18.31 14.07 -20.58
C ARG A 135 17.07 13.18 -20.68
N ILE A 136 16.67 12.52 -19.59
CA ILE A 136 15.48 11.67 -19.54
C ILE A 136 14.23 12.50 -19.31
N ILE A 137 14.30 13.51 -18.45
CA ILE A 137 13.19 14.44 -18.17
C ILE A 137 12.80 15.22 -19.44
N GLU A 138 13.78 15.72 -20.20
CA GLU A 138 13.51 16.37 -21.49
C GLU A 138 12.81 15.43 -22.48
N LYS A 139 13.29 14.18 -22.59
CA LYS A 139 12.72 13.17 -23.50
C LYS A 139 11.34 12.69 -23.06
N GLU A 140 11.09 12.65 -21.77
CA GLU A 140 9.75 12.41 -21.21
C GLU A 140 8.79 13.54 -21.63
N GLY A 141 9.16 14.80 -21.43
CA GLY A 141 8.33 15.95 -21.79
C GLY A 141 7.94 15.93 -23.26
N GLU A 142 8.92 15.70 -24.14
CA GLU A 142 8.69 15.52 -25.58
C GLU A 142 7.72 14.36 -25.87
N LEU A 143 7.87 13.22 -25.19
CA LEU A 143 6.99 12.05 -25.39
C LEU A 143 5.56 12.29 -24.92
N ARG A 144 5.38 12.95 -23.77
CA ARG A 144 4.05 13.28 -23.23
C ARG A 144 3.29 14.16 -24.20
N GLU A 145 3.91 15.27 -24.62
CA GLU A 145 3.30 16.21 -25.58
C GLU A 145 2.98 15.50 -26.91
N LYS A 146 3.89 14.66 -27.41
CA LYS A 146 3.69 13.89 -28.65
C LYS A 146 2.47 12.97 -28.56
N TRP A 147 2.36 12.20 -27.47
CA TRP A 147 1.24 11.27 -27.29
C TRP A 147 -0.08 11.99 -27.01
N ASP A 148 -0.07 13.11 -26.29
CA ASP A 148 -1.26 13.94 -26.07
C ASP A 148 -1.80 14.48 -27.40
N ASN A 149 -0.93 15.03 -28.23
CA ASN A 149 -1.29 15.50 -29.57
C ASN A 149 -1.88 14.37 -30.43
N ILE A 150 -1.30 13.17 -30.41
CA ILE A 150 -1.83 12.00 -31.14
C ILE A 150 -3.24 11.65 -30.64
N ARG A 151 -3.47 11.64 -29.32
CA ARG A 151 -4.79 11.35 -28.74
C ARG A 151 -5.84 12.37 -29.18
N ASP A 152 -5.49 13.64 -29.22
CA ASP A 152 -6.37 14.70 -29.73
C ASP A 152 -6.67 14.57 -31.22
N MET A 153 -5.68 14.14 -32.02
CA MET A 153 -5.88 13.87 -33.45
C MET A 153 -6.81 12.68 -33.66
N ILE A 154 -6.66 11.61 -32.88
CA ILE A 154 -7.54 10.43 -32.91
C ILE A 154 -8.97 10.81 -32.50
N LEU A 155 -9.12 11.63 -31.45
CA LEU A 155 -10.41 12.13 -31.01
C LEU A 155 -11.10 12.92 -32.14
N ARG A 156 -10.40 13.87 -32.75
CA ARG A 156 -10.92 14.65 -33.90
C ARG A 156 -11.31 13.75 -35.08
N TYR A 157 -10.43 12.80 -35.42
CA TYR A 157 -10.67 11.84 -36.48
C TYR A 157 -11.91 10.97 -36.23
N SER A 158 -12.19 10.64 -34.97
CA SER A 158 -13.38 9.87 -34.59
C SER A 158 -14.71 10.58 -34.90
N TYR A 159 -14.70 11.91 -35.03
CA TYR A 159 -15.88 12.71 -35.39
C TYR A 159 -15.97 13.04 -36.88
N ASN A 160 -14.84 13.24 -37.57
CA ASN A 160 -14.81 13.79 -38.94
C ASN A 160 -14.29 12.82 -40.03
N SER A 161 -13.73 11.67 -39.65
CA SER A 161 -13.39 10.51 -40.50
C SER A 161 -12.84 10.82 -41.92
N VAL A 162 -11.83 11.69 -42.03
CA VAL A 162 -11.17 11.99 -43.32
C VAL A 162 -9.95 11.09 -43.54
N GLN A 163 -9.91 10.33 -44.64
CA GLN A 163 -8.85 9.32 -44.87
C GLN A 163 -7.41 9.88 -44.87
N SER A 164 -7.20 11.12 -45.31
CA SER A 164 -5.88 11.78 -45.25
C SER A 164 -5.41 12.08 -43.82
N GLU A 165 -6.33 12.22 -42.86
CA GLU A 165 -5.99 12.41 -41.45
C GLU A 165 -5.51 11.10 -40.81
N GLU A 166 -6.05 9.95 -41.21
CA GLU A 166 -5.62 8.63 -40.68
C GLU A 166 -4.14 8.37 -40.94
N GLN A 167 -3.69 8.60 -42.18
CA GLN A 167 -2.30 8.36 -42.57
C GLN A 167 -1.34 9.29 -41.80
N LEU A 168 -1.74 10.55 -41.61
CA LEU A 168 -0.99 11.52 -40.83
C LEU A 168 -0.88 11.09 -39.35
N ILE A 169 -1.97 10.59 -38.75
CA ILE A 169 -1.95 10.05 -37.38
C ILE A 169 -1.01 8.83 -37.29
N LEU A 170 -1.06 7.90 -38.26
CA LEU A 170 -0.18 6.72 -38.30
C LEU A 170 1.30 7.11 -38.39
N ASP A 171 1.64 8.14 -39.17
CA ASP A 171 3.00 8.62 -39.28
C ASP A 171 3.48 9.30 -37.98
N GLU A 172 2.61 10.06 -37.30
CA GLU A 172 2.91 10.64 -35.99
C GLU A 172 3.10 9.57 -34.92
N ILE A 173 2.27 8.52 -34.90
CA ILE A 173 2.44 7.34 -34.05
C ILE A 173 3.81 6.70 -34.31
N ARG A 174 4.18 6.47 -35.58
CA ARG A 174 5.49 5.89 -35.94
C ARG A 174 6.66 6.76 -35.43
N ASN A 175 6.52 8.08 -35.49
CA ASN A 175 7.52 9.01 -34.98
C ASN A 175 7.61 8.97 -33.44
N ALA A 176 6.48 8.92 -32.74
CA ALA A 176 6.44 8.78 -31.28
C ALA A 176 7.10 7.48 -30.81
N LYS A 177 6.82 6.34 -31.47
CA LYS A 177 7.46 5.06 -31.17
C LYS A 177 8.99 5.12 -31.30
N LYS A 178 9.51 5.77 -32.34
CA LYS A 178 10.96 5.98 -32.52
C LYS A 178 11.56 6.82 -31.39
N LEU A 179 10.85 7.86 -30.95
CA LEU A 179 11.28 8.68 -29.82
C LEU A 179 11.28 7.85 -28.52
N GLU A 180 10.27 7.02 -28.32
CA GLU A 180 10.15 6.15 -27.14
C GLU A 180 11.25 5.09 -27.12
N MET A 181 11.67 4.56 -28.28
CA MET A 181 12.84 3.68 -28.36
C MET A 181 14.14 4.39 -27.93
N LYS A 182 14.31 5.66 -28.29
CA LYS A 182 15.46 6.45 -27.84
C LYS A 182 15.42 6.68 -26.33
N PHE A 183 14.25 7.04 -25.79
CA PHE A 183 14.05 7.16 -24.35
C PHE A 183 14.41 5.86 -23.62
N ARG A 184 13.89 4.71 -24.06
CA ARG A 184 14.17 3.40 -23.47
C ARG A 184 15.65 3.06 -23.50
N LYS A 185 16.35 3.37 -24.60
CA LYS A 185 17.80 3.17 -24.71
C LYS A 185 18.55 3.99 -23.66
N ILE A 186 18.25 5.28 -23.54
CA ILE A 186 18.88 6.18 -22.56
C ILE A 186 18.57 5.71 -21.13
N ALA A 187 17.32 5.36 -20.86
CA ALA A 187 16.88 4.83 -19.57
C ALA A 187 17.65 3.57 -19.17
N ARG A 188 17.82 2.62 -20.09
CA ARG A 188 18.61 1.40 -19.85
C ARG A 188 20.08 1.71 -19.59
N GLU A 189 20.69 2.60 -20.37
CA GLU A 189 22.09 2.99 -20.16
C GLU A 189 22.29 3.58 -18.75
N ILE A 190 21.36 4.43 -18.31
CA ILE A 190 21.37 4.99 -16.96
C ILE A 190 21.21 3.91 -15.89
N LEU A 191 20.25 2.99 -16.07
CA LEU A 191 20.08 1.87 -15.13
C LEU A 191 21.33 0.98 -15.06
N SER A 192 21.96 0.67 -16.18
CA SER A 192 23.08 -0.28 -16.22
C SER A 192 24.40 0.28 -15.69
N ILE A 193 24.60 1.61 -15.75
CA ILE A 193 25.86 2.26 -15.34
C ILE A 193 25.86 2.59 -13.84
N ASN A 194 24.67 2.77 -13.24
CA ASN A 194 24.56 3.11 -11.83
C ASN A 194 24.66 1.87 -10.93
N ASN A 195 25.35 2.01 -9.80
CA ASN A 195 25.46 0.94 -8.82
C ASN A 195 24.28 1.02 -7.83
N TRP A 196 23.25 0.23 -8.07
CA TRP A 196 22.04 0.22 -7.26
C TRP A 196 22.24 -0.54 -5.96
N LYS A 197 21.80 0.06 -4.85
CA LYS A 197 21.94 -0.51 -3.51
C LYS A 197 21.20 -1.85 -3.41
N ASP A 198 21.96 -2.92 -3.21
CA ASP A 198 21.45 -4.25 -2.87
C ASP A 198 21.26 -4.35 -1.36
N ASN A 199 20.23 -3.66 -0.85
CA ASN A 199 19.90 -3.63 0.58
C ASN A 199 19.00 -4.81 0.98
N ARG A 200 19.24 -6.00 0.40
CA ARG A 200 18.49 -7.20 0.80
C ARG A 200 18.68 -7.43 2.29
N ARG A 201 17.60 -7.26 3.02
CA ARG A 201 17.47 -7.67 4.42
C ARG A 201 16.33 -8.66 4.46
N VAL A 202 16.56 -9.78 5.12
CA VAL A 202 15.47 -10.63 5.56
C VAL A 202 14.65 -9.76 6.52
N LYS A 203 13.41 -9.47 6.14
CA LYS A 203 12.51 -8.71 6.99
C LYS A 203 12.14 -9.63 8.15
N GLU A 204 12.50 -9.28 9.37
CA GLU A 204 12.06 -10.05 10.54
C GLU A 204 10.60 -9.72 10.89
N TYR A 205 10.16 -8.50 10.57
CA TYR A 205 8.83 -8.01 10.89
C TYR A 205 8.15 -7.25 9.73
N CYS A 206 6.86 -7.50 9.53
CA CYS A 206 5.95 -6.73 8.71
C CYS A 206 5.27 -5.63 9.54
N ILE A 207 5.55 -4.37 9.21
CA ILE A 207 4.88 -3.20 9.78
C ILE A 207 3.79 -2.72 8.82
N ILE A 208 2.57 -2.57 9.33
CA ILE A 208 1.41 -2.02 8.61
C ILE A 208 0.79 -0.86 9.39
N ASN A 209 0.10 0.02 8.66
CA ASN A 209 -0.66 1.16 9.18
C ASN A 209 0.18 2.07 10.10
N ASN A 210 1.40 2.38 9.66
CA ASN A 210 2.29 3.29 10.39
C ASN A 210 1.87 4.76 10.25
N ASN A 211 0.99 5.13 9.32
CA ASN A 211 0.51 6.51 9.07
C ASN A 211 1.64 7.55 9.21
N ASN A 212 2.75 7.33 8.49
CA ASN A 212 3.95 8.18 8.53
C ASN A 212 4.61 8.38 9.92
N CYS A 213 4.20 7.66 10.95
CA CYS A 213 4.85 7.71 12.25
C CYS A 213 6.29 7.16 12.14
N THR A 214 7.19 7.69 12.97
CA THR A 214 8.57 7.20 12.97
C THR A 214 8.69 5.93 13.80
N ILE A 215 9.03 4.82 13.14
CA ILE A 215 9.30 3.54 13.80
C ILE A 215 10.79 3.22 13.68
N ILE A 216 11.45 3.05 14.82
CA ILE A 216 12.86 2.69 14.91
C ILE A 216 12.96 1.25 15.39
N GLU A 217 13.41 0.37 14.50
CA GLU A 217 13.67 -1.04 14.79
C GLU A 217 15.14 -1.24 15.21
N LYS A 218 15.37 -1.99 16.29
CA LYS A 218 16.70 -2.38 16.73
C LYS A 218 16.69 -3.80 17.33
N LYS A 219 17.04 -4.81 16.51
CA LYS A 219 17.01 -6.23 16.91
C LYS A 219 15.64 -6.60 17.48
N ASN A 220 15.56 -6.95 18.77
CA ASN A 220 14.35 -7.38 19.46
C ASN A 220 13.60 -6.21 20.13
N ALA A 221 13.63 -5.03 19.52
CA ALA A 221 12.98 -3.86 20.08
C ALA A 221 12.48 -2.90 18.99
N PHE A 222 11.33 -2.28 19.27
CA PHE A 222 10.76 -1.21 18.48
C PHE A 222 10.53 0.02 19.35
N ARG A 223 10.84 1.19 18.79
CA ARG A 223 10.36 2.48 19.29
C ARG A 223 9.42 3.08 18.26
N VAL A 224 8.19 3.32 18.67
CA VAL A 224 7.13 3.89 17.84
C VAL A 224 6.84 5.30 18.34
N ASN A 225 7.09 6.31 17.51
CA ASN A 225 6.78 7.71 17.84
C ASN A 225 5.49 8.12 17.12
N LEU A 226 4.39 8.15 17.86
CA LEU A 226 3.08 8.62 17.41
C LEU A 226 3.06 10.14 17.37
N THR A 227 2.31 10.69 16.41
CA THR A 227 2.16 12.13 16.19
C THR A 227 0.70 12.54 16.25
N SER A 228 0.40 13.74 16.73
CA SER A 228 -0.96 14.30 16.75
C SER A 228 -1.59 14.54 15.37
N ASP A 229 -0.85 14.37 14.27
CA ASP A 229 -1.39 14.54 12.92
C ASP A 229 -2.43 13.47 12.55
N TYR A 230 -2.38 12.31 13.20
CA TYR A 230 -3.20 11.14 12.89
C TYR A 230 -3.88 10.57 14.13
N ILE A 231 -4.98 9.85 13.91
CA ILE A 231 -5.60 8.97 14.92
C ILE A 231 -5.24 7.54 14.52
N TYR A 232 -4.67 6.78 15.46
CA TYR A 232 -4.21 5.41 15.22
C TYR A 232 -5.25 4.43 15.77
N ASP A 233 -6.39 4.21 15.11
CA ASP A 233 -7.48 3.40 15.68
C ASP A 233 -7.49 1.94 15.17
N LEU A 234 -7.91 1.02 16.05
CA LEU A 234 -8.09 -0.41 15.75
C LEU A 234 -9.50 -0.90 16.13
N TRP A 235 -10.51 -0.03 16.12
CA TRP A 235 -11.89 -0.42 16.34
C TRP A 235 -12.49 -1.18 15.14
N ASN A 236 -13.72 -1.68 15.22
CA ASN A 236 -14.28 -2.56 14.16
C ASN A 236 -14.22 -1.98 12.74
N ILE A 237 -14.50 -0.69 12.61
CA ILE A 237 -14.56 0.01 11.33
C ILE A 237 -13.24 0.67 10.91
N SER A 238 -12.24 0.72 11.79
CA SER A 238 -10.93 1.33 11.52
C SER A 238 -9.81 0.32 11.73
N ASN A 239 -8.82 0.34 10.84
CA ASN A 239 -7.63 -0.48 10.98
C ASN A 239 -6.39 0.38 10.77
N ASP A 240 -6.40 1.59 11.31
CA ASP A 240 -5.40 2.62 11.07
C ASP A 240 -4.31 2.66 12.17
N GLY A 241 -4.47 1.86 13.22
CA GLY A 241 -3.47 1.71 14.26
C GLY A 241 -2.30 0.81 13.85
N ILE A 242 -1.15 1.12 14.43
CA ILE A 242 0.12 0.52 14.07
C ILE A 242 0.12 -0.94 14.47
N GLN A 243 0.52 -1.80 13.54
CA GLN A 243 0.67 -3.23 13.79
C GLN A 243 2.01 -3.73 13.26
N ILE A 244 2.69 -4.55 14.05
CA ILE A 244 4.02 -5.09 13.76
C ILE A 244 3.97 -6.62 13.94
N TYR A 245 4.01 -7.36 12.85
CA TYR A 245 3.93 -8.83 12.84
C TYR A 245 5.28 -9.44 12.51
N PRO A 246 5.72 -10.53 13.14
CA PRO A 246 6.80 -11.35 12.61
C PRO A 246 6.48 -11.82 11.18
N CYS A 247 7.48 -11.88 10.30
CA CYS A 247 7.28 -12.41 8.94
C CYS A 247 7.08 -13.93 8.93
N GLU A 248 7.58 -14.63 9.95
CA GLU A 248 7.36 -16.05 10.17
C GLU A 248 6.13 -16.30 11.04
N LYS A 249 5.51 -17.48 10.87
CA LYS A 249 4.39 -17.88 11.73
C LYS A 249 4.93 -18.28 13.10
N ILE A 250 4.41 -17.67 14.14
CA ILE A 250 4.77 -17.93 15.54
C ILE A 250 3.60 -18.56 16.30
N SER A 251 3.90 -19.34 17.33
CA SER A 251 2.91 -19.87 18.28
C SER A 251 2.77 -19.01 19.54
N GLY A 252 3.67 -18.06 19.76
CA GLY A 252 3.57 -17.14 20.87
C GLY A 252 4.54 -15.97 20.78
N LEU A 253 4.30 -14.97 21.63
CA LEU A 253 5.07 -13.73 21.68
C LEU A 253 5.17 -13.27 23.14
N SER A 254 6.39 -12.92 23.57
CA SER A 254 6.65 -12.24 24.84
C SER A 254 7.34 -10.91 24.59
N VAL A 255 6.92 -9.85 25.28
CA VAL A 255 7.40 -8.49 25.07
C VAL A 255 7.25 -7.65 26.33
N PHE A 256 8.16 -6.70 26.56
CA PHE A 256 7.98 -5.62 27.52
C PHE A 256 7.48 -4.36 26.83
N VAL A 257 6.41 -3.78 27.35
CA VAL A 257 5.78 -2.57 26.82
C VAL A 257 6.01 -1.42 27.79
N LYS A 258 6.54 -0.31 27.29
CA LYS A 258 6.66 0.95 28.00
C LYS A 258 6.07 2.08 27.17
N THR A 259 5.29 2.96 27.78
CA THR A 259 4.62 4.07 27.08
C THR A 259 5.00 5.42 27.68
N ARG A 260 5.06 6.46 26.84
CA ARG A 260 5.30 7.86 27.21
C ARG A 260 4.35 8.76 26.43
N PHE A 261 3.33 9.25 27.11
CA PHE A 261 2.24 10.10 26.67
C PHE A 261 2.00 11.12 27.80
N ASP A 262 1.34 12.21 27.46
CA ASP A 262 0.86 13.15 28.46
C ASP A 262 -0.21 12.53 29.36
N ARG A 263 -0.37 13.08 30.57
CA ARG A 263 -1.36 12.61 31.53
C ARG A 263 -2.76 12.82 30.95
N ASN A 264 -3.60 11.79 31.05
CA ASN A 264 -4.98 11.72 30.54
C ASN A 264 -5.14 11.34 29.06
N GLU A 265 -4.06 11.03 28.35
CA GLU A 265 -4.19 10.59 26.96
C GLU A 265 -4.69 9.14 26.85
N GLN A 266 -5.60 8.92 25.91
CA GLN A 266 -6.23 7.62 25.67
C GLN A 266 -5.44 6.82 24.65
N PHE A 267 -4.73 5.81 25.12
CA PHE A 267 -3.94 4.89 24.30
C PHE A 267 -4.09 3.45 24.76
N HIS A 268 -3.82 2.53 23.84
CA HIS A 268 -3.70 1.10 24.12
C HIS A 268 -2.54 0.53 23.31
N ALA A 269 -1.61 -0.15 23.98
CA ALA A 269 -0.47 -0.75 23.30
C ALA A 269 -0.07 -2.09 23.92
N GLY A 270 0.25 -3.06 23.07
CA GLY A 270 0.61 -4.39 23.52
C GLY A 270 0.68 -5.41 22.40
N VAL A 271 0.16 -6.61 22.66
CA VAL A 271 0.13 -7.75 21.74
C VAL A 271 -1.23 -7.85 21.07
N ILE A 272 -1.25 -7.99 19.74
CA ILE A 272 -2.44 -8.25 18.94
C ILE A 272 -2.45 -9.70 18.49
N VAL A 273 -3.60 -10.36 18.60
CA VAL A 273 -3.85 -11.68 18.03
C VAL A 273 -5.00 -11.55 17.05
N ASN A 274 -4.79 -11.94 15.80
CA ASN A 274 -5.85 -12.00 14.81
C ASN A 274 -6.27 -13.45 14.60
N ASP A 275 -7.57 -13.66 14.53
CA ASP A 275 -8.13 -14.95 14.12
C ASP A 275 -8.41 -14.98 12.61
N LYS A 276 -8.78 -16.16 12.08
CA LYS A 276 -9.07 -16.31 10.64
C LYS A 276 -10.38 -15.67 10.19
N GLU A 277 -11.21 -15.19 11.10
CA GLU A 277 -12.47 -14.49 10.81
C GLU A 277 -12.29 -12.96 10.78
N GLY A 278 -11.08 -12.47 11.07
CA GLY A 278 -10.74 -11.05 11.09
C GLY A 278 -11.01 -10.36 12.44
N ASN A 279 -11.26 -11.13 13.49
CA ASN A 279 -11.39 -10.62 14.86
C ASN A 279 -10.00 -10.30 15.42
N ARG A 280 -9.93 -9.18 16.17
CA ARG A 280 -8.68 -8.64 16.71
C ARG A 280 -8.72 -8.64 18.23
N PHE A 281 -7.95 -9.52 18.85
CA PHE A 281 -7.79 -9.56 20.29
C PHE A 281 -6.59 -8.69 20.68
N LEU A 282 -6.88 -7.55 21.32
CA LEU A 282 -5.91 -6.55 21.73
C LEU A 282 -5.62 -6.72 23.22
N PHE A 283 -4.39 -7.10 23.55
CA PHE A 283 -3.94 -7.32 24.91
C PHE A 283 -2.79 -6.38 25.28
N GLY A 284 -3.00 -5.45 26.19
CA GLY A 284 -1.97 -4.44 26.44
C GLY A 284 -2.26 -3.41 27.51
N VAL A 285 -1.31 -2.49 27.67
CA VAL A 285 -1.39 -1.36 28.61
C VAL A 285 -2.38 -0.34 28.07
N PHE A 286 -3.33 0.06 28.91
CA PHE A 286 -4.39 1.01 28.63
C PHE A 286 -4.34 2.18 29.62
N GLU A 287 -4.27 3.42 29.12
CA GLU A 287 -4.36 4.67 29.89
C GLU A 287 -3.47 4.73 31.15
N TYR A 288 -2.27 4.13 31.14
CA TYR A 288 -1.34 3.99 32.28
C TYR A 288 -1.83 3.22 33.51
N THR A 289 -3.13 2.96 33.60
CA THR A 289 -3.76 2.50 34.84
C THR A 289 -4.12 1.04 34.78
N LYS A 290 -4.24 0.47 33.57
CA LYS A 290 -4.77 -0.89 33.39
C LYS A 290 -4.01 -1.68 32.34
N ILE A 291 -4.14 -2.99 32.43
CA ILE A 291 -3.94 -3.91 31.33
C ILE A 291 -5.31 -4.43 30.92
N ILE A 292 -5.62 -4.39 29.63
CA ILE A 292 -6.90 -4.88 29.09
C ILE A 292 -6.65 -5.95 28.05
N LEU A 293 -7.54 -6.94 28.01
CA LEU A 293 -7.79 -7.81 26.88
C LEU A 293 -9.16 -7.44 26.31
N CYS A 294 -9.20 -6.99 25.06
CA CYS A 294 -10.45 -6.67 24.41
C CYS A 294 -10.51 -7.18 22.96
N CYS A 295 -11.71 -7.49 22.48
CA CYS A 295 -12.00 -7.80 21.08
C CYS A 295 -13.09 -6.86 20.58
N PRO A 296 -12.76 -5.81 19.80
CA PRO A 296 -13.74 -4.84 19.31
C PRO A 296 -14.94 -5.47 18.60
N SER A 297 -14.75 -6.59 17.89
CA SER A 297 -15.82 -7.27 17.14
C SER A 297 -16.97 -7.76 18.02
N LEU A 298 -16.75 -7.91 19.32
CA LEU A 298 -17.77 -8.30 20.30
C LEU A 298 -18.68 -7.15 20.75
N ALA A 299 -18.52 -5.96 20.16
CA ALA A 299 -19.36 -4.77 20.37
C ALA A 299 -19.55 -4.44 21.86
N ASP A 300 -20.76 -4.58 22.40
CA ASP A 300 -21.07 -4.23 23.80
C ASP A 300 -20.28 -5.05 24.83
N ASN A 301 -19.76 -6.22 24.43
CA ASN A 301 -18.89 -7.06 25.26
C ASN A 301 -17.43 -7.05 24.78
N TYR A 302 -16.98 -5.91 24.23
CA TYR A 302 -15.62 -5.79 23.69
C TYR A 302 -14.54 -6.04 24.76
N GLU A 303 -14.76 -5.60 26.00
CA GLU A 303 -13.83 -5.84 27.10
C GLU A 303 -14.02 -7.27 27.63
N ILE A 304 -13.04 -8.13 27.37
CA ILE A 304 -13.04 -9.52 27.83
C ILE A 304 -12.54 -9.58 29.28
N LYS A 305 -11.45 -8.84 29.56
CA LYS A 305 -10.85 -8.78 30.88
C LYS A 305 -10.01 -7.51 31.06
N SER A 306 -10.03 -6.95 32.26
CA SER A 306 -9.11 -5.87 32.66
C SER A 306 -8.52 -6.12 34.04
N TYR A 307 -7.38 -5.46 34.30
CA TYR A 307 -6.68 -5.48 35.58
C TYR A 307 -5.99 -4.14 35.82
N ASP A 308 -6.14 -3.59 37.02
CA ASP A 308 -5.47 -2.35 37.41
C ASP A 308 -3.98 -2.62 37.70
N ILE A 309 -3.11 -1.81 37.13
CA ILE A 309 -1.67 -1.86 37.39
C ILE A 309 -1.25 -0.66 38.24
N ALA A 310 -0.32 -0.90 39.17
CA ALA A 310 0.46 0.19 39.73
C ALA A 310 1.25 0.84 38.59
N ASN A 311 1.57 2.13 38.74
CA ASN A 311 2.23 2.93 37.73
C ASN A 311 3.68 2.43 37.49
N ASP A 312 3.79 1.31 36.77
CA ASP A 312 5.02 0.59 36.51
C ASP A 312 5.67 1.10 35.23
N ASP A 313 6.99 1.22 35.29
CA ASP A 313 7.80 1.79 34.22
C ASP A 313 7.81 0.95 32.92
N ALA A 314 7.49 -0.35 33.01
CA ALA A 314 7.35 -1.27 31.88
C ALA A 314 6.54 -2.52 32.29
N VAL A 315 5.71 -3.03 31.39
CA VAL A 315 4.83 -4.19 31.61
C VAL A 315 5.24 -5.34 30.71
N GLY A 316 5.53 -6.50 31.28
CA GLY A 316 5.78 -7.73 30.53
C GLY A 316 4.45 -8.38 30.11
N LEU A 317 4.27 -8.63 28.81
CA LEU A 317 3.12 -9.32 28.23
C LEU A 317 3.60 -10.60 27.56
N GLU A 318 2.85 -11.68 27.71
CA GLU A 318 3.11 -12.96 27.07
C GLU A 318 1.81 -13.54 26.51
N VAL A 319 1.84 -13.97 25.25
CA VAL A 319 0.72 -14.62 24.57
C VAL A 319 1.19 -15.93 23.97
N ASN A 320 0.46 -17.02 24.22
CA ASN A 320 0.78 -18.35 23.68
C ASN A 320 -0.47 -19.03 23.12
N VAL A 321 -0.35 -19.61 21.94
CA VAL A 321 -1.30 -20.57 21.38
C VAL A 321 -1.02 -21.93 21.99
N LEU A 322 -2.01 -22.44 22.73
CA LEU A 322 -2.01 -23.75 23.35
C LEU A 322 -2.73 -24.77 22.45
N LYS A 323 -2.84 -26.02 22.93
CA LYS A 323 -3.60 -27.06 22.24
C LYS A 323 -5.10 -26.70 22.16
N ASN A 324 -5.79 -27.24 21.16
CA ASN A 324 -7.24 -27.05 20.94
C ASN A 324 -7.65 -25.58 20.74
N ASP A 325 -6.83 -24.80 20.04
CA ASP A 325 -7.10 -23.41 19.68
C ASP A 325 -7.34 -22.48 20.89
N MET A 326 -6.83 -22.88 22.06
CA MET A 326 -6.80 -22.05 23.25
C MET A 326 -5.66 -21.05 23.16
N VAL A 327 -5.90 -19.80 23.53
CA VAL A 327 -4.87 -18.75 23.58
C VAL A 327 -4.77 -18.22 25.00
N SER A 328 -3.56 -18.25 25.54
CA SER A 328 -3.23 -17.78 26.89
C SER A 328 -2.62 -16.40 26.84
N PHE A 329 -3.16 -15.47 27.63
CA PHE A 329 -2.70 -14.10 27.80
C PHE A 329 -2.22 -13.91 29.23
N LYS A 330 -0.94 -13.54 29.39
CA LYS A 330 -0.28 -13.43 30.69
C LYS A 330 0.44 -12.11 30.86
N VAL A 331 0.45 -11.61 32.09
CA VAL A 331 1.30 -10.48 32.48
C VAL A 331 2.47 -11.02 33.29
N ALA A 332 3.69 -10.80 32.80
CA ALA A 332 4.93 -11.17 33.47
C ALA A 332 5.43 -9.96 34.28
N ASN A 333 4.88 -9.75 35.47
CA ASN A 333 5.38 -8.75 36.41
C ASN A 333 5.52 -9.32 37.84
N LYS A 334 6.49 -8.81 38.61
CA LYS A 334 7.09 -9.44 39.81
C LYS A 334 6.14 -9.68 41.00
N ALA A 335 4.88 -9.22 40.97
CA ALA A 335 4.01 -9.20 42.14
C ALA A 335 2.76 -10.10 42.05
N GLN A 336 2.25 -10.43 40.85
CA GLN A 336 1.06 -11.28 40.67
C GLN A 336 0.90 -11.71 39.20
N LEU A 337 0.52 -12.96 38.95
CA LEU A 337 0.23 -13.48 37.61
C LEU A 337 -1.22 -13.12 37.22
N PHE A 338 -1.38 -12.20 36.28
CA PHE A 338 -2.57 -12.21 35.43
C PHE A 338 -2.39 -13.33 34.40
N SER A 339 -3.36 -14.23 34.32
CA SER A 339 -3.46 -15.23 33.27
C SER A 339 -4.92 -15.36 32.88
N HIS A 340 -5.22 -15.22 31.60
CA HIS A 340 -6.53 -15.45 31.05
C HIS A 340 -6.41 -16.31 29.80
N GLU A 341 -7.33 -17.26 29.63
CA GLU A 341 -7.33 -18.14 28.47
C GLU A 341 -8.67 -18.01 27.77
N ILE A 342 -8.62 -17.85 26.45
CA ILE A 342 -9.81 -17.82 25.60
C ILE A 342 -9.67 -18.88 24.53
N ARG A 343 -10.80 -19.39 24.05
CA ARG A 343 -10.86 -20.27 22.90
C ARG A 343 -11.11 -19.45 21.64
N ILE A 344 -10.30 -19.64 20.60
CA ILE A 344 -10.47 -19.00 19.29
C ILE A 344 -10.76 -20.10 18.26
N ASP A 345 -12.03 -20.48 18.12
CA ASP A 345 -12.45 -21.64 17.30
C ASP A 345 -12.07 -21.55 15.81
N SER A 346 -11.99 -20.32 15.27
CA SER A 346 -11.53 -20.06 13.89
C SER A 346 -10.02 -20.31 13.71
N GLY A 347 -9.28 -20.41 14.81
CA GLY A 347 -7.83 -20.54 14.87
C GLY A 347 -7.10 -19.21 14.71
N VAL A 348 -5.86 -19.16 15.20
CA VAL A 348 -5.01 -17.96 15.12
C VAL A 348 -4.39 -17.84 13.74
N GLU A 349 -4.59 -16.68 13.11
CA GLU A 349 -3.96 -16.29 11.86
C GLU A 349 -2.57 -15.68 12.12
N SER A 350 -2.50 -14.69 13.02
CA SER A 350 -1.27 -13.95 13.29
C SER A 350 -1.21 -13.43 14.73
N ILE A 351 0.02 -13.25 15.22
CA ILE A 351 0.33 -12.64 16.52
C ILE A 351 1.37 -11.55 16.26
N GLY A 352 1.16 -10.36 16.81
CA GLY A 352 2.04 -9.23 16.60
C GLY A 352 1.97 -8.22 17.75
N LEU A 353 2.57 -7.06 17.52
CA LEU A 353 2.51 -5.91 18.42
C LEU A 353 1.57 -4.87 17.83
N PHE A 354 0.92 -4.08 18.69
CA PHE A 354 0.10 -2.97 18.25
C PHE A 354 0.24 -1.75 19.15
N ALA A 355 -0.01 -0.57 18.57
CA ALA A 355 -0.22 0.67 19.29
C ALA A 355 -1.40 1.43 18.67
N ARG A 356 -2.34 1.85 19.52
CA ARG A 356 -3.51 2.64 19.12
C ARG A 356 -3.78 3.83 20.03
N THR A 357 -4.45 4.84 19.49
CA THR A 357 -4.93 6.04 20.18
C THR A 357 -6.36 6.35 19.73
N TRP A 358 -7.17 6.92 20.63
CA TRP A 358 -8.54 7.37 20.29
C TRP A 358 -8.58 8.83 19.83
N GLY A 359 -7.53 9.59 20.15
CA GLY A 359 -7.38 10.99 19.78
C GLY A 359 -6.10 11.25 19.01
N ARG A 360 -5.98 12.51 18.59
CA ARG A 360 -4.78 13.11 18.00
C ARG A 360 -3.81 13.49 19.11
N VAL A 361 -2.85 12.61 19.38
CA VAL A 361 -1.97 12.73 20.55
C VAL A 361 -0.53 12.42 20.15
N ASP A 362 0.41 13.13 20.78
CA ASP A 362 1.83 12.79 20.68
C ASP A 362 2.18 11.74 21.74
N GLY A 363 2.99 10.76 21.36
CA GLY A 363 3.40 9.73 22.29
C GLY A 363 4.43 8.77 21.77
N VAL A 364 5.07 8.05 22.68
CA VAL A 364 6.09 7.06 22.35
C VAL A 364 5.75 5.73 23.00
N VAL A 365 5.71 4.68 22.19
CA VAL A 365 5.60 3.30 22.65
C VAL A 365 6.91 2.58 22.41
N TYR A 366 7.41 1.92 23.44
CA TYR A 366 8.59 1.07 23.39
C TYR A 366 8.16 -0.38 23.58
N PHE A 367 8.53 -1.21 22.61
CA PHE A 367 8.48 -2.66 22.72
C PHE A 367 9.91 -3.16 22.86
N THR A 368 10.23 -3.85 23.95
CA THR A 368 11.59 -4.33 24.24
C THR A 368 11.58 -5.81 24.61
N ASP A 369 12.74 -6.45 24.47
CA ASP A 369 12.97 -7.86 24.78
C ASP A 369 11.96 -8.80 24.10
N ILE A 370 11.64 -8.49 22.83
CA ILE A 370 10.71 -9.28 22.03
C ILE A 370 11.27 -10.70 21.85
N LYS A 371 10.50 -11.70 22.27
CA LYS A 371 10.80 -13.13 22.10
C LYS A 371 9.66 -13.79 21.36
N LYS A 372 9.99 -14.40 20.23
CA LYS A 372 9.10 -15.25 19.44
C LYS A 372 9.13 -16.66 20.03
N ILE A 373 7.98 -17.30 20.08
CA ILE A 373 7.84 -18.71 20.48
C ILE A 373 7.41 -19.45 19.23
N ASP A 374 8.26 -20.35 18.77
CA ASP A 374 8.07 -21.03 17.49
C ASP A 374 6.94 -22.08 17.59
N SER A 375 6.26 -22.33 16.47
CA SER A 375 5.33 -23.46 16.39
C SER A 375 6.11 -24.77 16.45
N LEU A 376 5.74 -25.66 17.38
CA LEU A 376 6.23 -27.04 17.44
C LEU A 376 5.89 -27.84 16.17
#